data_AF-A0A261ASK7-F1
#
_entry.id   AF-A0A261ASK7-F1
#
_cell.length_a   1.000
_cell.length_b   1.000
_cell.length_c   1.000
_cell.angle_alpha   90.00
_cell.angle_beta   90.00
_cell.angle_gamma   90.00
#
_symmetry.space_group_name_H-M   'P 1'
#
loop_
_entity.id
_entity.type
_entity.pdbx_description
1 polymer ?
#
loop_
_entity_poly.entity_id
_entity_poly.type
_entity_poly.pdbx_seq_one_letter_code
_entity_poly.pdbx_strand_id
1 'polypeptide(L)'
;MIYSESWKLGFGVQFRQKCLDREVFKIVNPNDYLRCLADYGQYAAALQLIAEVVEQETSKLSQPNARTWLPYGVIDELMKKSAEYVVRMREKTPIDQALAQKVDDLRALADQKMVIYFQTLSDFEQAHRI
;
A
#
# COMPACT_ATOMS: atom_id res chain seq x y z
N MET A 1 -4.85 34.05 -30.69
CA MET A 1 -5.27 32.67 -30.40
C MET A 1 -4.11 31.95 -29.76
N ILE A 2 -4.14 31.75 -28.45
CA ILE A 2 -3.17 30.92 -27.73
C ILE A 2 -4.02 29.96 -26.89
N TYR A 3 -4.10 28.70 -27.34
CA TYR A 3 -4.54 27.59 -26.51
C TYR A 3 -3.31 27.13 -25.71
N SER A 4 -3.37 27.14 -24.38
CA SER A 4 -2.31 26.55 -23.54
C SER A 4 -2.84 26.15 -22.16
N GLU A 5 -3.20 24.87 -22.05
CA GLU A 5 -2.90 23.98 -20.90
C GLU A 5 -3.33 24.32 -19.45
N SER A 6 -4.39 25.09 -19.20
CA SER A 6 -4.81 25.37 -17.81
C SER A 6 -5.60 24.25 -17.09
N TRP A 7 -5.87 23.10 -17.72
CA TRP A 7 -6.72 22.06 -17.12
C TRP A 7 -5.97 21.00 -16.29
N LYS A 8 -4.64 20.95 -16.34
CA LYS A 8 -3.84 19.94 -15.60
C LYS A 8 -3.50 20.33 -14.15
N LEU A 9 -3.69 21.59 -13.74
CA LEU A 9 -3.22 22.07 -12.44
C LEU A 9 -4.32 22.15 -11.35
N GLY A 10 -5.61 22.15 -11.72
CA GLY A 10 -6.71 22.23 -10.74
C GLY A 10 -7.09 20.89 -10.10
N PHE A 11 -7.13 19.81 -10.89
CA PHE A 11 -7.48 18.47 -10.40
C PHE A 11 -6.39 17.84 -9.51
N GLY A 12 -5.13 18.18 -9.76
CA GLY A 12 -3.98 17.62 -9.05
C GLY A 12 -3.79 18.15 -7.62
N VAL A 13 -4.43 19.25 -7.24
CA VAL A 13 -4.35 19.85 -5.89
C VAL A 13 -5.55 19.44 -5.03
N GLN A 14 -6.74 19.39 -5.60
CA GLN A 14 -7.97 19.01 -4.88
C GLN A 14 -8.02 17.50 -4.56
N PHE A 15 -7.41 16.66 -5.40
CA PHE A 15 -7.26 15.22 -5.13
C PHE A 15 -6.10 14.94 -4.15
N ARG A 16 -5.06 15.78 -4.17
CA ARG A 16 -3.97 15.78 -3.17
C ARG A 16 -4.49 16.05 -1.76
N GLN A 17 -5.41 17.01 -1.62
CA GLN A 17 -6.08 17.33 -0.36
C GLN A 17 -7.03 16.20 0.10
N LYS A 18 -7.74 15.56 -0.85
CA LYS A 18 -8.64 14.44 -0.55
C LYS A 18 -7.91 13.24 0.05
N CYS A 19 -6.78 12.81 -0.52
CA CYS A 19 -6.06 11.64 0.01
C CYS A 19 -5.28 11.89 1.31
N LEU A 20 -5.26 13.13 1.81
CA LEU A 20 -4.66 13.50 3.10
C LEU A 20 -5.68 13.53 4.25
N ASP A 21 -6.97 13.43 3.96
CA ASP A 21 -8.01 13.40 5.00
C ASP A 21 -8.26 11.95 5.47
N ARG A 22 -7.64 11.58 6.58
CA ARG A 22 -7.67 10.22 7.14
C ARG A 22 -9.08 9.80 7.58
N GLU A 23 -10.00 10.74 7.81
CA GLU A 23 -11.33 10.48 8.39
C GLU A 23 -12.41 10.18 7.34
N VAL A 24 -12.32 10.76 6.14
CA VAL A 24 -13.29 10.50 5.04
C VAL A 24 -13.03 9.16 4.33
N PHE A 25 -11.79 8.65 4.40
CA PHE A 25 -11.34 7.50 3.59
C PHE A 25 -11.37 6.14 4.29
N LYS A 26 -11.44 6.10 5.62
CA LYS A 26 -11.60 4.84 6.38
C LYS A 26 -12.93 4.13 6.11
N ILE A 27 -13.87 4.80 5.42
CA ILE A 27 -15.28 4.40 5.30
C ILE A 27 -15.63 3.82 3.91
N VAL A 28 -14.89 4.10 2.82
CA VAL A 28 -15.40 3.84 1.46
C VAL A 28 -14.67 2.72 0.68
N ASN A 29 -13.33 2.63 0.69
CA ASN A 29 -12.61 1.50 0.05
C ASN A 29 -11.10 1.56 0.36
N PRO A 30 -10.53 0.61 1.12
CA PRO A 30 -9.09 0.55 1.38
C PRO A 30 -8.22 0.57 0.10
N ASN A 31 -8.73 0.06 -1.02
CA ASN A 31 -7.97 -0.03 -2.27
C ASN A 31 -7.76 1.30 -2.95
N ASP A 32 -8.80 2.13 -2.99
CA ASP A 32 -8.73 3.43 -3.66
C ASP A 32 -7.83 4.38 -2.88
N TYR A 33 -7.83 4.24 -1.56
CA TYR A 33 -6.91 4.95 -0.69
C TYR A 33 -5.46 4.49 -0.88
N LEU A 34 -5.21 3.17 -0.93
CA LEU A 34 -3.88 2.62 -1.20
C LEU A 34 -3.33 3.04 -2.57
N ARG A 35 -4.16 2.98 -3.62
CA ARG A 35 -3.80 3.48 -4.95
C ARG A 35 -3.44 4.95 -4.90
N CYS A 36 -4.23 5.76 -4.20
CA CYS A 36 -3.94 7.17 -4.10
C CYS A 36 -2.59 7.44 -3.42
N LEU A 37 -2.29 6.77 -2.31
CA LEU A 37 -1.00 6.91 -1.64
C LEU A 37 0.17 6.50 -2.55
N ALA A 38 0.01 5.42 -3.33
CA ALA A 38 1.00 4.97 -4.29
C ALA A 38 1.25 5.99 -5.41
N ASP A 39 0.18 6.57 -5.97
CA ASP A 39 0.27 7.54 -7.08
C ASP A 39 0.90 8.86 -6.66
N TYR A 40 0.72 9.28 -5.40
CA TYR A 40 1.38 10.47 -4.84
C TYR A 40 2.76 10.19 -4.24
N GLY A 41 3.28 8.97 -4.38
CA GLY A 41 4.60 8.59 -3.87
C GLY A 41 4.70 8.57 -2.34
N GLN A 42 3.57 8.46 -1.63
CA GLN A 42 3.50 8.30 -0.18
C GLN A 42 3.75 6.83 0.21
N TYR A 43 4.87 6.27 -0.26
CA TYR A 43 5.17 4.83 -0.19
C TYR A 43 5.22 4.32 1.25
N ALA A 44 5.82 5.07 2.18
CA ALA A 44 5.89 4.67 3.58
C ALA A 44 4.49 4.51 4.20
N ALA A 45 3.59 5.47 3.98
CA ALA A 45 2.23 5.40 4.48
C ALA A 45 1.43 4.25 3.84
N ALA A 46 1.60 4.05 2.53
CA ALA A 46 0.93 2.96 1.80
C ALA A 46 1.38 1.58 2.29
N LEU A 47 2.69 1.38 2.49
CA LEU A 47 3.25 0.11 2.97
C LEU A 47 2.82 -0.19 4.41
N GLN A 48 2.78 0.84 5.26
CA GLN A 48 2.29 0.70 6.63
C GLN A 48 0.80 0.30 6.66
N LEU A 49 -0.02 0.88 5.79
CA LEU A 49 -1.43 0.50 5.66
C LEU A 49 -1.58 -0.94 5.13
N ILE A 50 -0.78 -1.37 4.16
CA ILE A 50 -0.82 -2.77 3.69
C ILE A 50 -0.46 -3.71 4.83
N ALA A 51 0.58 -3.42 5.60
CA ALA A 51 0.96 -4.24 6.75
C ALA A 51 -0.22 -4.40 7.74
N GLU A 52 -0.94 -3.31 8.03
CA GLU A 52 -2.14 -3.34 8.88
C GLU A 52 -3.28 -4.17 8.26
N VAL A 53 -3.57 -3.99 6.97
CA VAL A 53 -4.63 -4.73 6.26
C VAL A 53 -4.32 -6.22 6.22
N VAL A 54 -3.09 -6.59 5.89
CA VAL A 54 -2.66 -8.00 5.82
C VAL A 54 -2.75 -8.65 7.19
N GLU A 55 -2.34 -7.97 8.25
CA GLU A 55 -2.48 -8.47 9.62
C GLU A 55 -3.94 -8.67 10.02
N GLN A 56 -4.82 -7.72 9.70
CA GLN A 56 -6.26 -7.85 9.95
C GLN A 56 -6.85 -9.04 9.20
N GLU A 57 -6.55 -9.20 7.91
CA GLU A 57 -7.01 -10.35 7.13
C GLU A 57 -6.44 -11.69 7.63
N THR A 58 -5.18 -11.71 8.05
CA THR A 58 -4.53 -12.90 8.64
C THR A 58 -5.25 -13.33 9.91
N SER A 59 -5.60 -12.39 10.80
CA SER A 59 -6.31 -12.70 12.04
C SER A 59 -7.68 -13.35 11.80
N LYS A 60 -8.33 -13.03 10.68
CA LYS A 60 -9.64 -13.60 10.31
C LYS A 60 -9.52 -15.07 9.92
N LEU A 61 -8.40 -15.51 9.35
CA LEU A 61 -8.20 -16.91 8.89
C LEU A 61 -8.36 -17.96 10.00
N SER A 62 -8.32 -17.56 11.27
CA SER A 62 -8.64 -18.44 12.40
C SER A 62 -10.13 -18.80 12.52
N GLN A 63 -11.02 -18.14 11.75
CA GLN A 63 -12.47 -18.30 11.84
C GLN A 63 -13.00 -19.29 10.77
N PRO A 64 -13.94 -20.19 11.10
CA PRO A 64 -14.45 -21.21 10.18
C PRO A 64 -15.13 -20.66 8.90
N ASN A 65 -15.62 -19.42 8.93
CA ASN A 65 -16.28 -18.73 7.84
C ASN A 65 -15.49 -17.51 7.34
N ALA A 66 -14.18 -17.49 7.58
CA ALA A 66 -13.31 -16.39 7.21
C ALA A 66 -13.35 -16.15 5.70
N ARG A 67 -13.92 -15.02 5.29
CA ARG A 67 -13.75 -14.49 3.94
C ARG A 67 -12.69 -13.42 3.98
N THR A 68 -11.48 -13.78 3.58
CA THR A 68 -10.40 -12.81 3.50
C THR A 68 -10.39 -12.11 2.15
N TRP A 69 -9.95 -10.86 2.15
CA TRP A 69 -9.80 -10.10 0.92
C TRP A 69 -8.56 -9.21 0.98
N LEU A 70 -7.66 -9.41 0.02
CA LEU A 70 -6.47 -8.60 -0.15
C LEU A 70 -6.44 -7.96 -1.55
N PRO A 71 -6.01 -6.70 -1.68
CA PRO A 71 -5.88 -6.04 -2.97
C PRO A 71 -4.55 -6.34 -3.65
N TYR A 72 -4.38 -7.60 -4.08
CA TYR A 72 -3.14 -8.11 -4.65
C TYR A 72 -2.54 -7.23 -5.75
N GLY A 73 -3.37 -6.73 -6.68
CA GLY A 73 -2.88 -5.86 -7.77
C GLY A 73 -2.31 -4.52 -7.28
N VAL A 74 -2.88 -3.93 -6.23
CA VAL A 74 -2.39 -2.67 -5.66
C VAL A 74 -1.12 -2.92 -4.83
N ILE A 75 -1.07 -4.04 -4.11
CA ILE A 75 0.10 -4.46 -3.34
C ILE A 75 1.30 -4.69 -4.27
N ASP A 76 1.13 -5.45 -5.35
CA ASP A 76 2.20 -5.73 -6.32
C ASP A 76 2.73 -4.44 -6.96
N GLU A 77 1.83 -3.56 -7.41
CA GLU A 77 2.22 -2.28 -8.00
C GLU A 77 2.97 -1.39 -6.99
N LEU A 78 2.52 -1.35 -5.74
CA LEU A 78 3.21 -0.60 -4.69
C LEU A 78 4.60 -1.20 -4.40
N MET A 79 4.70 -2.53 -4.31
CA MET A 79 5.97 -3.24 -4.12
C MET A 79 6.90 -3.12 -5.32
N LYS A 80 6.41 -2.79 -6.51
CA LYS A 80 7.29 -2.42 -7.62
C LYS A 80 7.74 -0.95 -7.51
N LYS A 81 6.80 -0.02 -7.44
CA LYS A 81 7.05 1.43 -7.41
C LYS A 81 7.92 1.87 -6.23
N SER A 82 7.72 1.26 -5.05
CA SER A 82 8.53 1.61 -3.87
C SER A 82 9.97 1.09 -3.96
N ALA A 83 10.24 0.00 -4.69
CA ALA A 83 11.61 -0.48 -4.94
C ALA A 83 12.34 0.50 -5.87
N GLU A 84 11.67 0.92 -6.94
CA GLU A 84 12.19 1.94 -7.87
C GLU A 84 12.46 3.26 -7.14
N TYR A 85 11.60 3.64 -6.19
CA TYR A 85 11.82 4.78 -5.31
C TYR A 85 13.09 4.63 -4.47
N VAL A 86 13.27 3.50 -3.77
CA VAL A 86 14.47 3.26 -2.94
C VAL A 86 15.73 3.39 -3.77
N VAL A 87 15.80 2.74 -4.92
CA VAL A 87 16.98 2.82 -5.83
C VAL A 87 17.26 4.25 -6.24
N ARG A 88 16.23 5.00 -6.67
CA ARG A 88 16.38 6.39 -7.12
C ARG A 88 16.80 7.35 -6.02
N MET A 89 16.51 7.06 -4.76
CA MET A 89 16.86 7.93 -3.63
C MET A 89 18.24 7.62 -3.02
N ARG A 90 18.86 6.48 -3.36
CA ARG A 90 20.21 6.12 -2.88
C ARG A 90 21.29 7.12 -3.26
N GLU A 91 21.16 7.75 -4.43
CA GLU A 91 22.14 8.72 -4.95
C GLU A 91 21.83 10.18 -4.57
N LYS A 92 20.83 10.41 -3.72
CA LYS A 92 20.36 11.76 -3.35
C LYS A 92 20.87 12.20 -1.98
N THR A 93 20.20 13.18 -1.39
CA THR A 93 20.60 13.76 -0.11
C THR A 93 20.51 12.73 1.03
N PRO A 94 21.25 12.91 2.14
CA PRO A 94 21.14 12.02 3.30
C PRO A 94 19.71 11.92 3.87
N ILE A 95 18.90 12.98 3.73
CA ILE A 95 17.49 12.97 4.15
C ILE A 95 16.67 12.06 3.24
N ASP A 96 16.88 12.13 1.91
CA ASP A 96 16.22 11.25 0.95
C ASP A 96 16.63 9.79 1.16
N GLN A 97 17.90 9.54 1.47
CA GLN A 97 18.42 8.21 1.80
C GLN A 97 17.78 7.64 3.07
N ALA A 98 17.62 8.45 4.12
CA ALA A 98 16.95 8.01 5.36
C ALA A 98 15.47 7.66 5.12
N LEU A 99 14.77 8.45 4.31
CA LEU A 99 13.40 8.16 3.92
C LEU A 99 13.31 6.89 3.05
N ALA A 100 14.27 6.69 2.14
CA ALA A 100 14.38 5.47 1.35
C ALA A 100 14.62 4.24 2.21
N GLN A 101 15.50 4.33 3.21
CA GLN A 101 15.72 3.23 4.15
C GLN A 101 14.44 2.87 4.90
N LYS A 102 13.70 3.87 5.40
CA LYS A 102 12.39 3.64 6.03
C LYS A 102 11.41 2.94 5.09
N VAL A 103 11.37 3.32 3.81
CA VAL A 103 10.54 2.66 2.81
C VAL A 103 10.99 1.21 2.61
N ASP A 104 12.30 0.94 2.57
CA ASP A 104 12.85 -0.40 2.42
C ASP A 104 12.51 -1.30 3.61
N ASP A 105 12.64 -0.80 4.84
CA ASP A 105 12.26 -1.53 6.06
C ASP A 105 10.76 -1.87 6.07
N LEU A 106 9.91 -0.93 5.64
CA LEU A 106 8.47 -1.13 5.54
C LEU A 106 8.09 -2.13 4.43
N ARG A 107 8.86 -2.19 3.33
CA ARG A 107 8.69 -3.21 2.30
C ARG A 107 8.99 -4.59 2.86
N ALA A 108 10.11 -4.75 3.58
CA ALA A 108 10.47 -6.02 4.20
C ALA A 108 9.41 -6.47 5.22
N LEU A 109 8.87 -5.54 6.01
CA LEU A 109 7.76 -5.82 6.94
C LEU A 109 6.49 -6.27 6.21
N ALA A 110 6.10 -5.55 5.14
CA ALA A 110 4.92 -5.89 4.36
C ALA A 110 5.05 -7.28 3.71
N ASP A 111 6.23 -7.59 3.15
CA ASP A 111 6.55 -8.89 2.56
C ASP A 111 6.46 -10.02 3.60
N GLN A 112 7.08 -9.82 4.77
CA GLN A 112 7.00 -10.78 5.88
C GLN A 112 5.55 -11.07 6.29
N LYS A 113 4.70 -10.04 6.40
CA LYS A 113 3.29 -10.22 6.74
C LYS A 113 2.51 -10.96 5.64
N MET A 114 2.81 -10.69 4.37
CA MET A 114 2.20 -11.43 3.25
C MET A 114 2.59 -12.90 3.27
N VAL A 115 3.85 -13.23 3.56
CA VAL A 115 4.31 -14.61 3.71
C VAL A 115 3.55 -15.33 4.83
N ILE A 116 3.41 -14.69 5.99
CA ILE A 116 2.64 -15.24 7.12
C ILE A 116 1.18 -15.46 6.71
N TYR A 117 0.55 -14.48 6.06
CA TYR A 117 -0.83 -14.59 5.58
C TYR A 117 -1.03 -15.82 4.68
N PHE A 118 -0.18 -15.99 3.68
CA PHE A 118 -0.31 -17.12 2.74
C PHE A 118 -0.04 -18.47 3.41
N GLN A 119 0.92 -18.53 4.34
CA GLN A 119 1.17 -19.75 5.11
C GLN A 119 -0.06 -20.12 5.94
N THR A 120 -0.62 -19.17 6.70
CA THR A 120 -1.82 -19.39 7.52
C THR A 120 -3.02 -19.79 6.66
N LEU A 121 -3.19 -19.18 5.48
CA LEU A 121 -4.26 -19.54 4.55
C LEU A 121 -4.09 -20.99 4.07
N SER A 122 -2.88 -21.38 3.68
CA SER A 122 -2.56 -22.75 3.26
C SER A 122 -2.87 -23.77 4.38
N ASP A 123 -2.45 -23.48 5.61
CA ASP A 123 -2.68 -24.36 6.75
C ASP A 123 -4.19 -24.51 7.05
N PHE A 124 -4.94 -23.40 6.99
CA PHE A 124 -6.39 -23.41 7.15
C PHE A 124 -7.07 -24.25 6.06
N GLU A 125 -6.70 -24.06 4.79
CA GLU A 125 -7.26 -24.83 3.67
C GLU A 125 -6.96 -26.33 3.78
N GLN A 126 -5.76 -26.71 4.23
CA GLN A 126 -5.39 -28.11 4.42
C GLN A 126 -6.21 -28.76 5.55
N ALA A 127 -6.41 -28.06 6.67
CA ALA A 127 -7.20 -28.56 7.79
C ALA A 127 -8.68 -28.80 7.43
N HIS A 128 -9.24 -28.06 6.47
CA HIS A 128 -10.63 -28.20 6.03
C HIS A 128 -10.84 -29.22 4.89
N ARG A 129 -9.77 -29.84 4.38
CA ARG A 129 -9.84 -30.90 3.35
C ARG A 129 -9.94 -32.31 3.96
N ILE A 130 -9.83 -32.45 5.27
CA ILE A 130 -9.90 -33.71 6.04
C ILE A 130 -11.30 -33.84 6.66
#